data_AF-A0A925TMF5-F1
#
_entry.id   AF-A0A925TMF5-F1
#
_cell.length_a   1.000
_cell.length_b   1.000
_cell.length_c   1.000
_cell.angle_alpha   90.00
_cell.angle_beta   90.00
_cell.angle_gamma   90.00
#
_symmetry.space_group_name_H-M   'P 1'
#
loop_
_entity.id
_entity.type
_entity.pdbx_description
1 polymer ?
#
loop_
_entity_poly.entity_id
_entity_poly.type
_entity_poly.pdbx_seq_one_letter_code
_entity_poly.pdbx_strand_id
1 'polypeptide(L)'
;MQQYPVTARSPQEGFTLVELLAVIAIIAVLASIIIVSIGKARNMAYQSKCLASLRSTYTAAQLYAADNKGAVVPGSTETQGVANSDELWSVKLVPYYSQVNNAASATFACPKWEDDRVTVSAYNWGYAMNLTPGYEGASSTAQQRATSIITHRTDGTTTGTLFRFNAITHPAKRLFFCDSNEWHVRGQQVVTGTPGQTLASYNRHGENRNNVIYFDGHVAALTPAEVDKAIYDPAR
;
A
#
# COMPACT_ATOMS: atom_id res chain seq x y z
N MET A 1 9.37 -68.51 56.93
CA MET A 1 8.45 -67.69 56.10
C MET A 1 8.80 -66.22 56.37
N GLN A 2 9.28 -65.50 55.36
CA GLN A 2 9.73 -64.11 55.51
C GLN A 2 8.62 -63.17 55.04
N GLN A 3 8.09 -62.35 55.94
CA GLN A 3 7.02 -61.38 55.64
C GLN A 3 7.64 -60.13 54.99
N TYR A 4 7.10 -59.72 53.83
CA TYR A 4 7.48 -58.47 53.17
C TYR A 4 6.58 -57.32 53.69
N PRO A 5 7.15 -56.15 54.05
CA PRO A 5 6.35 -55.02 54.50
C PRO A 5 5.55 -54.43 53.33
N VAL A 6 4.23 -54.31 53.50
CA VAL A 6 3.35 -53.60 52.57
C VAL A 6 3.46 -52.11 52.86
N THR A 7 4.17 -51.36 52.00
CA THR A 7 4.20 -49.90 52.08
C THR A 7 2.83 -49.33 51.72
N ALA A 8 2.17 -48.64 52.65
CA ALA A 8 0.92 -47.94 52.40
C ALA A 8 1.13 -46.88 51.32
N ARG A 9 0.35 -46.94 50.22
CA ARG A 9 0.32 -45.88 49.21
C ARG A 9 -0.31 -44.63 49.83
N SER A 10 0.38 -43.49 49.75
CA SER A 10 -0.21 -42.19 50.04
C SER A 10 -1.44 -41.98 49.16
N PRO A 11 -2.57 -41.47 49.68
CA PRO A 11 -3.72 -41.12 48.86
C PRO A 11 -3.27 -40.13 47.80
N GLN A 12 -3.47 -40.46 46.52
CA GLN A 12 -3.30 -39.47 45.46
C GLN A 12 -4.51 -38.54 45.51
N GLU A 13 -4.27 -37.26 45.75
CA GLU A 13 -5.31 -36.24 45.66
C GLU A 13 -5.78 -36.16 44.20
N GLY A 14 -7.06 -36.47 43.98
CA GLY A 14 -7.69 -36.38 42.66
C GLY A 14 -8.19 -34.97 42.40
N PHE A 15 -8.13 -34.53 41.14
CA PHE A 15 -8.70 -33.26 40.71
C PHE A 15 -10.21 -33.24 40.95
N THR A 16 -10.71 -32.20 41.61
CA THR A 16 -12.15 -31.98 41.79
C THR A 16 -12.77 -31.33 40.56
N LEU A 17 -14.06 -31.57 40.35
CA LEU A 17 -14.82 -30.92 39.27
C LEU A 17 -14.81 -29.38 39.40
N VAL A 18 -14.77 -28.87 40.64
CA VAL A 18 -14.76 -27.42 40.91
C VAL A 18 -13.43 -26.80 40.48
N GLU A 19 -12.30 -27.47 40.75
CA GLU A 19 -10.98 -27.00 40.31
C GLU A 19 -10.88 -26.97 38.79
N LEU A 20 -11.38 -27.99 38.11
CA LEU A 20 -11.40 -28.01 36.64
C LEU A 20 -12.30 -26.91 36.06
N LEU A 21 -13.46 -26.69 36.68
CA LEU A 21 -14.42 -25.67 36.24
C LEU A 21 -13.88 -24.24 36.43
N ALA A 22 -13.18 -23.98 37.54
CA ALA A 22 -12.54 -22.68 37.77
C ALA A 22 -11.44 -22.40 36.73
N VAL A 23 -10.65 -23.41 36.34
CA VAL A 23 -9.59 -23.26 35.34
C VAL A 23 -10.15 -22.93 33.96
N ILE A 24 -11.18 -23.67 33.50
CA ILE A 24 -11.79 -23.36 32.20
C ILE A 24 -12.48 -21.99 32.20
N ALA A 25 -13.03 -21.55 33.33
CA ALA A 25 -13.61 -20.22 33.46
C ALA A 25 -12.54 -19.13 33.30
N ILE A 26 -11.38 -19.29 33.94
CA ILE A 26 -10.27 -18.34 33.81
C ILE A 26 -9.72 -18.35 32.37
N ILE A 27 -9.52 -19.53 31.76
CA ILE A 27 -9.06 -19.64 30.36
C ILE A 27 -10.05 -18.97 29.41
N ALA A 28 -11.36 -19.16 29.60
CA ALA A 28 -12.39 -18.53 28.78
C ALA A 28 -12.35 -17.00 28.86
N VAL A 29 -12.18 -16.45 30.07
CA VAL A 29 -12.04 -14.99 30.28
C VAL A 29 -10.78 -14.47 29.58
N LEU A 30 -9.63 -15.13 29.77
CA LEU A 30 -8.37 -14.71 29.14
C LEU A 30 -8.42 -14.81 27.61
N ALA A 31 -8.98 -15.89 27.08
CA ALA A 31 -9.16 -16.10 25.64
C ALA A 31 -10.05 -15.02 25.02
N SER A 32 -11.13 -14.62 25.72
CA SER A 32 -12.04 -13.57 25.22
C SER A 32 -11.34 -12.23 24.99
N ILE A 33 -10.39 -11.85 25.85
CA ILE A 33 -9.62 -10.61 25.73
C ILE A 33 -8.61 -10.70 24.57
N ILE A 34 -7.95 -11.85 24.43
CA ILE A 34 -6.96 -12.08 23.36
C ILE A 34 -7.62 -11.95 21.97
N ILE A 35 -8.79 -12.55 21.78
CA ILE A 35 -9.51 -12.54 20.50
C ILE A 35 -9.82 -11.12 20.02
N VAL A 36 -10.23 -10.21 20.91
CA VAL A 36 -10.53 -8.82 20.51
C VAL A 36 -9.26 -8.03 20.20
N SER A 37 -8.17 -8.29 20.93
CA SER A 37 -6.90 -7.56 20.75
C SER A 37 -6.12 -7.97 19.49
N ILE A 38 -6.19 -9.25 19.09
CA ILE A 38 -5.37 -9.79 18.00
C ILE A 38 -5.75 -9.19 16.63
N GLY A 39 -7.03 -8.85 16.43
CA GLY A 39 -7.50 -8.22 15.20
C GLY A 39 -6.88 -6.83 14.99
N LYS A 40 -6.79 -6.02 16.06
CA LYS A 40 -6.15 -4.70 16.02
C LYS A 40 -4.65 -4.84 15.78
N ALA A 41 -3.97 -5.73 16.51
CA ALA A 41 -2.54 -5.98 16.34
C ALA A 41 -2.19 -6.43 14.91
N ARG A 42 -2.99 -7.32 14.32
CA ARG A 42 -2.83 -7.78 12.94
C ARG A 42 -2.98 -6.63 11.93
N ASN A 43 -3.99 -5.76 12.11
CA ASN A 43 -4.18 -4.59 11.25
C ASN A 43 -2.99 -3.61 11.32
N MET A 44 -2.45 -3.35 12.52
CA MET A 44 -1.24 -2.52 12.69
C MET A 44 -0.01 -3.15 12.03
N ALA A 45 0.15 -4.47 12.14
CA ALA A 45 1.23 -5.20 11.48
C ALA A 45 1.12 -5.09 9.95
N TYR A 46 -0.09 -5.21 9.38
CA TYR A 46 -0.29 -4.98 7.95
C TYR A 46 0.04 -3.55 7.53
N GLN A 47 -0.39 -2.55 8.31
CA GLN A 47 -0.05 -1.16 8.03
C GLN A 47 1.46 -0.92 8.01
N SER A 48 2.18 -1.44 9.01
CA SER A 48 3.64 -1.35 9.09
C SER A 48 4.31 -1.99 7.87
N LYS A 49 3.84 -3.16 7.44
CA LYS A 49 4.33 -3.82 6.21
C LYS A 49 4.06 -3.01 4.95
N CYS A 50 2.86 -2.44 4.80
CA CYS A 50 2.54 -1.61 3.63
C CYS A 50 3.40 -0.33 3.59
N LEU A 51 3.69 0.28 4.75
CA LEU A 51 4.63 1.41 4.83
C LEU A 51 6.07 1.00 4.44
N ALA A 52 6.51 -0.20 4.80
CA ALA A 52 7.81 -0.72 4.38
C ALA A 52 7.86 -0.94 2.86
N SER A 53 6.83 -1.56 2.28
CA SER A 53 6.71 -1.74 0.83
C SER A 53 6.73 -0.40 0.07
N LEU A 54 6.01 0.61 0.54
CA LEU A 54 6.05 1.97 -0.05
C LEU A 54 7.47 2.56 -0.06
N ARG A 55 8.24 2.39 1.01
CA ARG A 55 9.65 2.84 1.06
C ARG A 55 10.52 2.10 0.07
N SER A 56 10.33 0.79 -0.10
CA SER A 56 11.04 0.01 -1.11
C SER A 56 10.68 0.48 -2.53
N THR A 57 9.40 0.77 -2.80
CA THR A 57 8.94 1.35 -4.07
C THR A 57 9.59 2.71 -4.34
N TYR A 58 9.64 3.59 -3.34
CA TYR A 58 10.33 4.87 -3.45
C TYR A 58 11.81 4.71 -3.75
N THR A 59 12.48 3.77 -3.08
CA THR A 59 13.90 3.46 -3.33
C THR A 59 14.11 3.01 -4.78
N ALA A 60 13.25 2.13 -5.29
CA ALA A 60 13.28 1.72 -6.70
C ALA A 60 13.07 2.92 -7.65
N ALA A 61 12.16 3.84 -7.32
CA ALA A 61 11.94 5.06 -8.10
C ALA A 61 13.15 6.02 -8.08
N GLN A 62 13.87 6.11 -6.96
CA GLN A 62 15.12 6.88 -6.86
C GLN A 62 16.24 6.25 -7.70
N LEU A 63 16.37 4.92 -7.68
CA LEU A 63 17.33 4.21 -8.52
C LEU A 63 17.01 4.39 -10.01
N TYR A 64 15.73 4.28 -10.39
CA TYR A 64 15.28 4.61 -11.74
C TYR A 64 15.69 6.02 -12.13
N ALA A 65 15.46 7.01 -11.26
CA ALA A 65 15.82 8.39 -11.53
C ALA A 65 17.33 8.58 -11.69
N ALA A 66 18.15 7.87 -10.91
CA ALA A 66 19.60 7.91 -11.04
C ALA A 66 20.05 7.48 -12.45
N ASP A 67 19.46 6.41 -12.99
CA ASP A 67 19.76 5.89 -14.33
C ASP A 67 19.13 6.74 -15.46
N ASN A 68 18.07 7.49 -15.15
CA ASN A 68 17.29 8.27 -16.13
C ASN A 68 17.47 9.80 -15.95
N LYS A 69 18.69 10.26 -15.65
CA LYS A 69 19.06 11.70 -15.58
C LYS A 69 18.19 12.52 -14.60
N GLY A 70 17.77 11.91 -13.51
CA GLY A 70 16.94 12.50 -12.47
C GLY A 70 15.44 12.57 -12.78
N ALA A 71 14.99 11.94 -13.87
CA ALA A 71 13.58 11.89 -14.23
C ALA A 71 12.79 10.98 -13.28
N VAL A 72 11.59 11.44 -12.89
CA VAL A 72 10.58 10.61 -12.23
C VAL A 72 10.11 9.54 -13.23
N VAL A 73 9.88 8.32 -12.73
CA VAL A 73 9.34 7.23 -13.55
C VAL A 73 8.03 7.66 -14.23
N PRO A 74 7.87 7.41 -15.54
CA PRO A 74 6.61 7.70 -16.21
C PRO A 74 5.50 6.76 -15.72
N GLY A 75 4.30 7.31 -15.54
CA GLY A 75 3.10 6.57 -15.13
C GLY A 75 2.68 5.51 -16.14
N SER A 76 2.70 5.89 -17.40
CA SER A 76 2.55 5.02 -18.55
C SER A 76 3.30 5.64 -19.73
N THR A 77 3.78 4.80 -20.64
CA THR A 77 4.45 5.18 -21.90
C THR A 77 3.60 4.90 -23.13
N GLU A 78 2.31 4.57 -22.99
CA GLU A 78 1.51 4.05 -24.09
C GLU A 78 1.05 5.05 -25.15
N THR A 79 0.95 4.51 -26.36
CA THR A 79 0.33 5.03 -27.57
C THR A 79 -1.19 4.80 -27.57
N GLN A 80 -1.96 5.88 -27.48
CA GLN A 80 -3.42 5.92 -27.68
C GLN A 80 -4.31 5.28 -26.59
N GLY A 81 -4.29 5.84 -25.38
CA GLY A 81 -5.48 5.87 -24.50
C GLY A 81 -5.93 4.55 -23.85
N VAL A 82 -5.26 3.45 -24.13
CA VAL A 82 -5.26 2.22 -23.32
C VAL A 82 -3.87 2.14 -22.68
N ALA A 83 -3.76 1.72 -21.43
CA ALA A 83 -2.48 1.48 -20.80
C ALA A 83 -2.30 -0.03 -20.66
N ASN A 84 -1.65 -0.69 -21.59
CA ASN A 84 -1.03 -2.01 -21.48
C ASN A 84 -0.22 -2.08 -20.18
N SER A 85 -0.32 -3.23 -19.54
CA SER A 85 0.28 -3.49 -18.22
C SER A 85 1.79 -3.30 -18.26
N ASP A 86 2.41 -3.61 -19.39
CA ASP A 86 3.86 -3.64 -19.59
C ASP A 86 4.50 -2.24 -19.64
N GLU A 87 3.69 -1.21 -19.84
CA GLU A 87 4.14 0.17 -19.98
C GLU A 87 3.91 1.01 -18.72
N LEU A 88 3.43 0.42 -17.64
CA LEU A 88 3.15 1.12 -16.38
C LEU A 88 4.42 1.41 -15.57
N TRP A 89 4.38 2.46 -14.75
CA TRP A 89 5.47 2.82 -13.81
C TRP A 89 5.93 1.61 -13.01
N SER A 90 4.98 0.79 -12.59
CA SER A 90 5.23 -0.32 -11.70
C SER A 90 6.04 -1.43 -12.36
N VAL A 91 5.79 -1.73 -13.65
CA VAL A 91 6.65 -2.62 -14.46
C VAL A 91 8.04 -2.01 -14.63
N LYS A 92 8.12 -0.71 -14.89
CA LYS A 92 9.40 -0.01 -15.09
C LYS A 92 10.28 0.01 -13.85
N LEU A 93 9.68 -0.09 -12.66
CA LEU A 93 10.41 -0.19 -11.39
C LEU A 93 10.82 -1.63 -11.04
N VAL A 94 10.30 -2.67 -11.71
CA VAL A 94 10.64 -4.08 -11.42
C VAL A 94 12.15 -4.35 -11.47
N PRO A 95 12.93 -3.88 -12.47
CA PRO A 95 14.37 -4.13 -12.53
C PRO A 95 15.16 -3.52 -11.35
N TYR A 96 14.58 -2.53 -10.68
CA TYR A 96 15.19 -1.81 -9.56
C TYR A 96 14.81 -2.40 -8.20
N TYR A 97 14.10 -3.53 -8.20
CA TYR A 97 13.72 -4.26 -6.99
C TYR A 97 14.55 -5.53 -6.88
N SER A 98 15.19 -5.77 -5.73
CA SER A 98 16.11 -6.90 -5.53
C SER A 98 15.42 -8.27 -5.39
N GLN A 99 14.08 -8.31 -5.31
CA GLN A 99 13.26 -9.50 -5.14
C GLN A 99 12.30 -9.69 -6.32
N VAL A 100 12.85 -9.88 -7.51
CA VAL A 100 12.04 -10.19 -8.70
C VAL A 100 11.75 -11.70 -8.72
N ASN A 101 10.82 -12.14 -7.88
CA ASN A 101 10.06 -13.34 -8.23
C ASN A 101 9.01 -12.90 -9.26
N ASN A 102 8.68 -13.74 -10.25
CA ASN A 102 7.75 -13.48 -11.36
C ASN A 102 6.31 -13.06 -10.97
N ALA A 103 6.07 -12.68 -9.72
CA ALA A 103 4.90 -11.98 -9.23
C ALA A 103 5.27 -10.51 -8.92
N ALA A 104 5.48 -9.69 -9.97
CA ALA A 104 5.58 -8.23 -9.85
C ALA A 104 4.41 -7.60 -9.05
N SER A 105 3.28 -8.32 -8.96
CA SER A 105 2.07 -7.98 -8.22
C SER A 105 2.19 -8.08 -6.69
N ALA A 106 3.14 -8.81 -6.11
CA ALA A 106 3.29 -8.92 -4.65
C ALA A 106 4.20 -7.81 -4.08
N THR A 107 5.12 -7.32 -4.90
CA THR A 107 6.21 -6.43 -4.50
C THR A 107 5.77 -4.98 -4.36
N PHE A 108 4.90 -4.52 -5.28
CA PHE A 108 4.33 -3.18 -5.29
C PHE A 108 2.92 -3.15 -4.68
N ALA A 109 2.62 -4.09 -3.78
CA ALA A 109 1.31 -4.22 -3.14
C ALA A 109 1.39 -4.15 -1.62
N CYS A 110 0.33 -3.60 -1.04
CA CYS A 110 0.05 -3.73 0.38
C CYS A 110 -0.36 -5.19 0.68
N PRO A 111 0.25 -5.91 1.65
CA PRO A 111 -0.10 -7.33 1.93
C PRO A 111 -1.56 -7.60 2.33
N LYS A 112 -2.33 -6.57 2.68
CA LYS A 112 -3.78 -6.69 2.90
C LYS A 112 -4.60 -6.77 1.59
N TRP A 113 -3.95 -6.54 0.44
CA TRP A 113 -4.53 -6.64 -0.89
C TRP A 113 -5.15 -7.99 -1.21
N GLU A 114 -4.49 -9.10 -0.82
CA GLU A 114 -4.95 -10.44 -1.18
C GLU A 114 -6.29 -10.80 -0.54
N ASP A 115 -6.61 -10.18 0.60
CA ASP A 115 -7.86 -10.38 1.35
C ASP A 115 -9.03 -9.58 0.73
N ASP A 116 -8.74 -8.61 -0.14
CA ASP A 116 -9.70 -7.63 -0.65
C ASP A 116 -9.71 -7.56 -2.18
N ARG A 117 -9.58 -8.73 -2.84
CA ARG A 117 -9.66 -8.88 -4.30
C ARG A 117 -11.08 -8.62 -4.82
N VAL A 118 -11.61 -7.42 -4.60
CA VAL A 118 -12.70 -6.89 -5.42
C VAL A 118 -12.13 -6.76 -6.83
N THR A 119 -12.75 -7.42 -7.79
CA THR A 119 -12.41 -7.41 -9.23
C THR A 119 -11.93 -6.05 -9.72
N VAL A 120 -10.64 -5.91 -10.03
CA VAL A 120 -10.15 -4.74 -10.79
C VAL A 120 -8.89 -5.10 -11.57
N SER A 121 -9.03 -5.04 -12.89
CA SER A 121 -8.06 -4.80 -13.98
C SER A 121 -6.62 -5.33 -13.84
N ALA A 122 -6.04 -5.80 -14.96
CA ALA A 122 -4.64 -6.24 -15.08
C ALA A 122 -3.58 -5.21 -14.62
N TYR A 123 -4.00 -3.97 -14.33
CA TYR A 123 -3.21 -2.81 -13.95
C TYR A 123 -3.16 -2.54 -12.44
N ASN A 124 -3.79 -3.38 -11.61
CA ASN A 124 -3.97 -3.08 -10.19
C ASN A 124 -3.03 -3.88 -9.28
N TRP A 125 -2.03 -3.19 -8.72
CA TRP A 125 -1.05 -3.79 -7.82
C TRP A 125 -1.11 -3.23 -6.40
N GLY A 126 -2.13 -2.48 -6.00
CA GLY A 126 -2.33 -2.06 -4.61
C GLY A 126 -1.68 -0.72 -4.21
N TYR A 127 -0.80 -0.16 -5.03
CA TYR A 127 -0.35 1.22 -4.94
C TYR A 127 -0.64 1.99 -6.23
N ALA A 128 -0.92 3.28 -6.09
CA ALA A 128 -1.04 4.23 -7.19
C ALA A 128 0.08 5.27 -7.14
N MET A 129 0.48 5.76 -8.32
CA MET A 129 1.39 6.89 -8.45
C MET A 129 0.63 8.20 -8.68
N ASN A 130 1.07 9.28 -8.04
CA ASN A 130 0.63 10.63 -8.39
C ASN A 130 1.15 10.99 -9.77
N LEU A 131 0.26 10.99 -10.76
CA LEU A 131 0.63 11.34 -12.12
C LEU A 131 0.75 12.82 -12.32
N THR A 132 0.16 13.64 -11.46
CA THR A 132 0.05 15.09 -11.64
C THR A 132 0.93 15.86 -10.65
N PRO A 133 2.23 15.55 -10.50
CA PRO A 133 3.03 16.14 -9.45
C PRO A 133 3.28 17.63 -9.68
N GLY A 134 3.05 18.18 -10.88
CA GLY A 134 3.14 19.62 -11.18
C GLY A 134 1.79 20.31 -11.39
N TYR A 135 0.66 19.67 -11.06
CA TYR A 135 -0.66 20.21 -11.36
C TYR A 135 -1.10 21.28 -10.37
N GLU A 136 -1.57 22.41 -10.92
CA GLU A 136 -1.95 23.66 -10.23
C GLU A 136 -3.48 23.89 -10.26
N GLY A 137 -4.31 22.86 -10.45
CA GLY A 137 -5.78 23.00 -10.44
C GLY A 137 -6.43 23.57 -11.72
N ALA A 138 -5.66 23.93 -12.74
CA ALA A 138 -6.17 24.65 -13.91
C ALA A 138 -6.67 23.73 -15.05
N SER A 139 -7.95 23.34 -15.03
CA SER A 139 -8.66 22.66 -16.14
C SER A 139 -8.13 21.28 -16.61
N SER A 140 -9.01 20.48 -17.21
CA SER A 140 -8.69 19.16 -17.78
C SER A 140 -7.60 19.19 -18.85
N THR A 141 -7.38 20.34 -19.50
CA THR A 141 -6.34 20.50 -20.53
C THR A 141 -4.93 20.68 -19.94
N ALA A 142 -4.78 21.25 -18.73
CA ALA A 142 -3.48 21.30 -18.05
C ALA A 142 -3.14 19.99 -17.33
N GLN A 143 -4.14 19.17 -16.96
CA GLN A 143 -3.92 17.82 -16.44
C GLN A 143 -3.08 16.98 -17.40
N GLN A 144 -3.36 17.04 -18.72
CA GLN A 144 -2.61 16.29 -19.74
C GLN A 144 -1.16 16.75 -19.93
N ARG A 145 -0.81 17.97 -19.48
CA ARG A 145 0.55 18.53 -19.60
C ARG A 145 1.38 18.36 -18.33
N ALA A 146 0.70 18.24 -17.18
CA ALA A 146 1.30 18.03 -15.87
C ALA A 146 1.36 16.55 -15.48
N THR A 147 0.98 15.63 -16.37
CA THR A 147 1.06 14.20 -16.14
C THR A 147 2.47 13.67 -16.38
N SER A 148 2.99 12.83 -15.48
CA SER A 148 4.10 11.91 -15.77
C SER A 148 3.69 10.78 -16.74
N ILE A 149 2.65 10.97 -17.55
CA ILE A 149 2.30 10.06 -18.64
C ILE A 149 3.09 10.54 -19.86
N ILE A 150 3.93 9.67 -20.41
CA ILE A 150 4.50 9.87 -21.74
C ILE A 150 3.50 9.27 -22.71
N THR A 151 2.77 10.09 -23.46
CA THR A 151 2.02 9.57 -24.60
C THR A 151 2.96 9.56 -25.80
N HIS A 152 3.31 8.38 -26.32
CA HIS A 152 3.87 8.30 -27.67
C HIS A 152 2.71 8.38 -28.66
N ARG A 153 2.66 9.39 -29.52
CA ARG A 153 1.78 9.31 -30.69
C ARG A 153 2.42 8.34 -31.70
N THR A 154 1.61 7.67 -32.51
CA THR A 154 2.04 6.72 -33.55
C THR A 154 3.00 7.36 -34.59
N ASP A 155 3.14 8.68 -34.57
CA ASP A 155 4.07 9.49 -35.36
C ASP A 155 5.46 9.68 -34.70
N GLY A 156 5.73 9.05 -33.55
CA GLY A 156 6.98 9.18 -32.81
C GLY A 156 7.10 10.44 -31.95
N THR A 157 6.06 11.28 -31.85
CA THR A 157 6.09 12.45 -30.97
C THR A 157 5.70 12.12 -29.53
N THR A 158 6.59 12.47 -28.59
CA THR A 158 6.34 12.42 -27.15
C THR A 158 5.45 13.60 -26.74
N THR A 159 4.22 13.32 -26.33
CA THR A 159 3.29 14.31 -25.75
C THR A 159 3.21 14.08 -24.23
N GLY A 160 4.17 14.64 -23.48
CA GLY A 160 4.23 14.56 -22.02
C GLY A 160 5.53 15.15 -21.48
N THR A 161 5.48 15.81 -20.32
CA THR A 161 6.70 16.34 -19.67
C THR A 161 7.09 15.39 -18.53
N LEU A 162 8.25 14.75 -18.65
CA LEU A 162 8.84 14.04 -17.51
C LEU A 162 9.31 15.07 -16.48
N PHE A 163 8.76 14.98 -15.27
CA PHE A 163 9.26 15.77 -14.15
C PHE A 163 10.59 15.20 -13.68
N ARG A 164 11.50 16.09 -13.29
CA ARG A 164 12.70 15.69 -12.56
C ARG A 164 12.40 15.72 -11.07
N PHE A 165 12.98 14.81 -10.30
CA PHE A 165 12.82 14.81 -8.83
C PHE A 165 13.22 16.15 -8.21
N ASN A 166 14.26 16.81 -8.74
CA ASN A 166 14.71 18.11 -8.27
C ASN A 166 13.83 19.30 -8.69
N ALA A 167 12.89 19.11 -9.62
CA ALA A 167 11.94 20.13 -10.05
C ALA A 167 10.67 20.14 -9.18
N ILE A 168 10.51 19.16 -8.28
CA ILE A 168 9.37 19.08 -7.38
C ILE A 168 9.49 20.13 -6.28
N THR A 169 8.66 21.18 -6.37
CA THR A 169 8.43 22.14 -5.28
C THR A 169 7.73 21.46 -4.10
N HIS A 170 8.14 21.79 -2.87
CA HIS A 170 7.57 21.23 -1.63
C HIS A 170 7.50 19.69 -1.58
N PRO A 171 8.62 18.96 -1.75
CA PRO A 171 8.60 17.50 -1.85
C PRO A 171 8.02 16.82 -0.59
N ALA A 172 8.20 17.43 0.59
CA ALA A 172 7.62 16.99 1.86
C ALA A 172 6.10 17.24 2.02
N LYS A 173 5.45 17.84 1.03
CA LYS A 173 4.00 18.07 1.03
C LYS A 173 3.31 17.46 -0.20
N ARG A 174 4.09 16.90 -1.12
CA ARG A 174 3.59 16.24 -2.32
C ARG A 174 3.61 14.72 -2.20
N LEU A 175 2.43 14.14 -2.30
CA LEU A 175 2.25 12.70 -2.40
C LEU A 175 2.86 12.17 -3.69
N PHE A 176 3.64 11.10 -3.57
CA PHE A 176 4.23 10.40 -4.70
C PHE A 176 3.55 9.05 -4.97
N PHE A 177 3.46 8.17 -3.97
CA PHE A 177 2.66 6.93 -4.05
C PHE A 177 1.68 6.82 -2.89
N CYS A 178 0.59 6.09 -3.09
CA CYS A 178 -0.39 5.79 -2.03
C CYS A 178 -1.09 4.45 -2.21
N ASP A 179 -1.70 3.95 -1.13
CA ASP A 179 -2.62 2.80 -1.17
C ASP A 179 -3.78 3.08 -2.13
N SER A 180 -3.99 2.19 -3.10
CA SER A 180 -5.01 2.39 -4.14
C SER A 180 -5.48 1.07 -4.75
N ASN A 181 -6.65 1.06 -5.37
CA ASN A 181 -7.09 -0.01 -6.27
C ASN A 181 -6.93 0.39 -7.75
N GLU A 182 -6.09 1.39 -8.01
CA GLU A 182 -5.72 1.89 -9.33
C GLU A 182 -4.19 1.99 -9.41
N TRP A 183 -3.66 2.09 -10.64
CA TRP A 183 -2.24 2.37 -10.86
C TRP A 183 -1.89 3.85 -10.72
N HIS A 184 -2.89 4.74 -10.65
CA HIS A 184 -2.67 6.18 -10.60
C HIS A 184 -3.61 6.94 -9.67
N VAL A 185 -3.14 8.11 -9.22
CA VAL A 185 -3.95 9.18 -8.65
C VAL A 185 -3.73 10.48 -9.41
N ARG A 186 -4.80 11.24 -9.60
CA ARG A 186 -4.77 12.57 -10.22
C ARG A 186 -5.80 13.49 -9.58
N GLY A 187 -5.56 14.78 -9.64
CA GLY A 187 -6.49 15.79 -9.15
C GLY A 187 -7.88 15.58 -9.76
N GLN A 188 -8.93 15.66 -8.93
CA GLN A 188 -10.35 15.39 -9.23
C GLN A 188 -10.81 13.92 -9.11
N GLN A 189 -9.93 12.96 -8.77
CA GLN A 189 -10.28 11.53 -8.63
C GLN A 189 -10.05 10.95 -7.22
N VAL A 190 -10.47 11.60 -6.13
CA VAL A 190 -10.63 10.89 -4.84
C VAL A 190 -11.80 11.58 -4.13
N VAL A 191 -12.85 10.88 -3.68
CA VAL A 191 -12.95 10.31 -2.34
C VAL A 191 -14.23 9.45 -2.30
N THR A 192 -14.10 8.24 -1.75
CA THR A 192 -15.16 7.26 -1.43
C THR A 192 -16.00 6.72 -2.58
N GLY A 193 -15.70 5.51 -3.01
CA GLY A 193 -16.61 4.71 -3.82
C GLY A 193 -16.90 3.41 -3.10
N THR A 194 -18.13 2.99 -3.24
CA THR A 194 -18.61 1.64 -3.01
C THR A 194 -17.68 0.62 -3.70
N PRO A 195 -17.53 -0.61 -3.18
CA PRO A 195 -16.85 -1.69 -3.89
C PRO A 195 -17.30 -1.76 -5.36
N GLY A 196 -16.36 -1.64 -6.30
CA GLY A 196 -16.64 -1.65 -7.75
C GLY A 196 -16.53 -0.30 -8.47
N GLN A 197 -16.18 0.80 -7.80
CA GLN A 197 -15.78 2.05 -8.46
C GLN A 197 -14.26 2.28 -8.45
N THR A 198 -13.79 2.96 -9.50
CA THR A 198 -12.43 3.39 -9.79
C THR A 198 -11.96 4.41 -8.74
N LEU A 199 -11.20 3.97 -7.72
CA LEU A 199 -10.91 4.81 -6.55
C LEU A 199 -9.42 5.00 -6.35
N ALA A 200 -8.95 6.21 -6.64
CA ALA A 200 -7.53 6.50 -6.62
C ALA A 200 -6.90 6.41 -5.21
N SER A 201 -7.67 6.46 -4.11
CA SER A 201 -7.19 6.00 -2.79
C SER A 201 -8.14 4.97 -2.20
N TYR A 202 -7.62 3.80 -1.82
CA TYR A 202 -8.43 2.74 -1.23
C TYR A 202 -8.03 2.52 0.22
N ASN A 203 -8.96 2.76 1.15
CA ASN A 203 -8.72 2.63 2.59
C ASN A 203 -8.58 1.15 2.98
N ARG A 204 -7.37 0.62 2.85
CA ARG A 204 -7.05 -0.78 3.21
C ARG A 204 -6.85 -0.92 4.71
N HIS A 205 -6.42 0.14 5.38
CA HIS A 205 -6.07 0.11 6.80
C HIS A 205 -7.24 0.55 7.68
N GLY A 206 -7.24 0.07 8.92
CA GLY A 206 -8.26 0.47 9.90
C GLY A 206 -8.31 1.99 10.05
N GLU A 207 -9.48 2.51 10.48
CA GLU A 207 -9.69 3.93 10.77
C GLU A 207 -9.76 4.85 9.54
N ASN A 208 -10.12 4.33 8.35
CA ASN A 208 -10.34 5.13 7.14
C ASN A 208 -9.10 5.95 6.74
N ARG A 209 -7.93 5.30 6.80
CA ARG A 209 -6.62 5.89 6.50
C ARG A 209 -5.91 5.13 5.39
N ASN A 210 -5.24 5.89 4.53
CA ASN A 210 -4.38 5.42 3.44
C ASN A 210 -2.93 5.70 3.82
N ASN A 211 -2.05 4.73 3.60
CA ASN A 211 -0.63 5.00 3.66
C ASN A 211 -0.21 5.70 2.36
N VAL A 212 0.63 6.70 2.54
CA VAL A 212 1.19 7.50 1.46
C VAL A 212 2.68 7.65 1.67
N ILE A 213 3.41 7.87 0.59
CA ILE A 213 4.80 8.28 0.61
C ILE A 213 4.94 9.54 -0.24
N TYR A 214 5.74 10.47 0.25
CA TYR A 214 5.96 11.77 -0.36
C TYR A 214 7.21 11.77 -1.24
N PHE A 215 7.42 12.82 -2.03
CA PHE A 215 8.57 12.93 -2.94
C PHE A 215 9.92 13.01 -2.22
N ASP A 216 9.95 13.40 -0.95
CA ASP A 216 11.15 13.37 -0.08
C ASP A 216 11.35 12.00 0.61
N GLY A 217 10.45 11.04 0.40
CA GLY A 217 10.52 9.67 0.93
C GLY A 217 9.93 9.48 2.33
N HIS A 218 9.41 10.52 2.99
CA HIS A 218 8.69 10.29 4.25
C HIS A 218 7.31 9.67 3.98
N VAL A 219 6.83 8.91 4.96
CA VAL A 219 5.54 8.21 4.86
C VAL A 219 4.57 8.75 5.90
N ALA A 220 3.29 8.76 5.56
CA ALA A 220 2.23 9.14 6.47
C ALA A 220 1.00 8.26 6.26
N ALA A 221 0.13 8.23 7.27
CA ALA A 221 -1.22 7.69 7.14
C ALA A 221 -2.20 8.87 7.09
N LEU A 222 -2.94 9.01 5.99
CA LEU A 222 -3.82 10.13 5.70
C LEU A 222 -5.26 9.67 5.52
N THR A 223 -6.22 10.47 5.97
CA THR A 223 -7.62 10.32 5.58
C THR A 223 -7.80 10.61 4.09
N PRO A 224 -8.86 10.12 3.44
CA PRO A 224 -9.12 10.41 2.02
C PRO A 224 -9.11 11.91 1.66
N ALA A 225 -9.65 12.77 2.54
CA ALA A 225 -9.64 14.21 2.33
C ALA A 225 -8.23 14.82 2.43
N GLU A 226 -7.36 14.26 3.27
CA GLU A 226 -5.96 14.67 3.36
C GLU A 226 -5.15 14.16 2.15
N VAL A 227 -5.45 12.96 1.64
CA VAL A 227 -4.86 12.43 0.41
C VAL A 227 -5.18 13.34 -0.77
N ASP A 228 -6.44 13.74 -0.94
CA ASP A 228 -6.84 14.66 -2.02
C ASP A 228 -6.01 15.95 -1.99
N LYS A 229 -5.88 16.58 -0.81
CA LYS A 229 -5.04 17.77 -0.63
C LYS A 229 -3.57 17.53 -0.95
N ALA A 230 -3.02 16.37 -0.60
CA ALA A 230 -1.61 16.04 -0.79
C ALA A 230 -1.25 15.72 -2.26
N ILE A 231 -2.24 15.52 -3.13
CA ILE A 231 -2.02 15.32 -4.57
C ILE A 231 -1.62 16.65 -5.26
N TYR A 232 -2.13 17.78 -4.79
CA TYR A 232 -1.94 19.11 -5.40
C TYR A 232 -0.68 19.84 -4.89
N ASP A 233 -0.21 20.85 -5.62
CA ASP A 233 0.83 21.76 -5.12
C ASP A 233 0.29 22.62 -3.97
N PRO A 234 0.87 22.56 -2.76
CA PRO A 234 0.42 23.37 -1.63
C PRO A 234 0.71 24.88 -1.79
N ALA A 235 1.50 25.29 -2.78
CA ALA A 235 1.89 26.70 -2.98
C ALA A 235 0.99 27.48 -3.94
N ARG A 236 -0.01 26.85 -4.55
CA ARG A 236 -0.92 27.48 -5.53
C ARG A 236 -2.34 26.97 -5.36
#